data_AF-A0AAD7H2T8-F1
#
_entry.id   AF-A0AAD7H2T8-F1
#
_cell.length_a   1.000
_cell.length_b   1.000
_cell.length_c   1.000
_cell.angle_alpha   90.00
_cell.angle_beta   90.00
_cell.angle_gamma   90.00
#
_symmetry.space_group_name_H-M   'P 1'
#
loop_
_entity.id
_entity.type
_entity.pdbx_description
1 polymer ?
#
loop_
_entity_poly.entity_id
_entity_poly.type
_entity_poly.pdbx_seq_one_letter_code
_entity_poly.pdbx_strand_id
1 'polypeptide(L)'
;MDTFNTRQKRCKENAKAYLKRKEKLKITPSDAQVRSANKSNAKQAKRFRYLRKVDTRCLGDAEFPPTPATDSDIHRILTNSSAAVQPDRFIESGCAVCGRLMPLSDLTPLTEYKGLLDKLRAEGVTRLERFTSSDPICEHDGPVLADGCTHLCIECEATLAKNRVPRHALANHGWLGQVPPALKNLTYAECIMIARVRHNRCVIRVNSGRVRMHANAIMFSQPALTVY
;
A
#
# COMPACT_ATOMS: atom_id res chain seq x y z
N MET A 1 -35.01 39.94 -28.91
CA MET A 1 -33.63 39.46 -29.08
C MET A 1 -32.76 39.87 -27.88
N ASP A 2 -33.33 39.91 -26.66
CA ASP A 2 -32.71 40.66 -25.55
C ASP A 2 -32.25 39.82 -24.36
N THR A 3 -32.49 38.51 -24.35
CA THR A 3 -32.14 37.63 -23.22
C THR A 3 -30.71 37.11 -23.27
N PHE A 4 -30.08 37.07 -24.46
CA PHE A 4 -28.70 36.59 -24.63
C PHE A 4 -27.67 37.63 -24.15
N ASN A 5 -27.96 38.92 -24.38
CA ASN A 5 -27.09 40.01 -23.97
C ASN A 5 -27.06 40.21 -22.44
N THR A 6 -28.19 40.00 -21.75
CA THR A 6 -28.26 40.07 -20.27
C THR A 6 -27.45 38.97 -19.60
N ARG A 7 -27.43 37.75 -20.20
CA ARG A 7 -26.71 36.60 -19.64
C ARG A 7 -25.18 36.73 -19.78
N GLN A 8 -24.70 37.26 -20.91
CA GLN A 8 -23.28 37.56 -21.08
C GLN A 8 -22.81 38.70 -20.16
N LYS A 9 -23.65 39.73 -19.94
CA LYS A 9 -23.32 40.84 -19.04
C LYS A 9 -23.19 40.37 -17.58
N ARG A 10 -24.11 39.52 -17.13
CA ARG A 10 -24.11 38.92 -15.78
C ARG A 10 -22.92 37.97 -15.55
N CYS A 11 -22.51 37.20 -16.56
CA CYS A 11 -21.29 36.38 -16.48
C CYS A 11 -20.01 37.22 -16.35
N LYS A 12 -19.91 38.33 -17.10
CA LYS A 12 -18.74 39.23 -17.02
C LYS A 12 -18.67 39.97 -15.68
N GLU A 13 -19.81 40.35 -15.11
CA GLU A 13 -19.88 40.97 -13.77
C GLU A 13 -19.54 39.99 -12.65
N ASN A 14 -20.04 38.75 -12.73
CA ASN A 14 -19.70 37.70 -11.77
C ASN A 14 -18.21 37.32 -11.81
N ALA A 15 -17.59 37.29 -13.00
CA ALA A 15 -16.16 37.03 -13.15
C ALA A 15 -15.30 38.16 -12.55
N LYS A 16 -15.71 39.42 -12.73
CA LYS A 16 -15.05 40.58 -12.10
C LYS A 16 -15.22 40.57 -10.58
N ALA A 17 -16.39 40.22 -10.07
CA ALA A 17 -16.64 40.08 -8.63
C ALA A 17 -15.80 38.96 -8.00
N TYR A 18 -15.62 37.84 -8.71
CA TYR A 18 -14.78 36.72 -8.29
C TYR A 18 -13.30 37.12 -8.20
N LEU A 19 -12.76 37.82 -9.21
CA LEU A 19 -11.38 38.30 -9.21
C LEU A 19 -11.12 39.32 -8.09
N LYS A 20 -12.06 40.24 -7.86
CA LYS A 20 -11.97 41.24 -6.78
C LYS A 20 -12.05 40.60 -5.38
N ARG A 21 -12.77 39.48 -5.24
CA ARG A 21 -12.82 38.68 -4.00
C ARG A 21 -11.53 37.88 -3.79
N LYS A 22 -10.91 37.38 -4.86
CA LYS A 22 -9.61 36.69 -4.85
C LYS A 22 -8.45 37.63 -4.47
N GLU A 23 -8.50 38.89 -4.89
CA GLU A 23 -7.53 39.92 -4.48
C GLU A 23 -7.71 40.40 -3.03
N LYS A 24 -8.95 40.46 -2.53
CA LYS A 24 -9.24 40.79 -1.13
C LYS A 24 -8.92 39.65 -0.15
N LEU A 25 -8.94 38.39 -0.61
CA LEU A 25 -8.57 37.20 0.16
C LEU A 25 -7.10 36.81 -0.02
N LYS A 26 -6.17 37.78 -0.11
CA LYS A 26 -4.72 37.50 -0.02
C LYS A 26 -4.37 36.95 1.38
N ILE A 27 -4.78 35.71 1.63
CA ILE A 27 -4.23 34.84 2.66
C ILE A 27 -2.86 34.46 2.10
N THR A 28 -1.81 35.07 2.63
CA THR A 28 -0.46 34.57 2.39
C THR A 28 -0.42 33.13 2.91
N PRO A 29 -0.15 32.13 2.05
CA PRO A 29 -0.05 30.76 2.53
C PRO A 29 1.08 30.71 3.54
N SER A 30 0.81 30.18 4.74
CA SER A 30 1.85 30.02 5.76
C SER A 30 3.03 29.23 5.17
N ASP A 31 4.25 29.49 5.64
CA ASP A 31 5.45 28.80 5.16
C ASP A 31 5.32 27.26 5.21
N ALA A 32 4.49 26.75 6.12
CA ALA A 32 4.15 25.33 6.21
C ALA A 32 3.36 24.81 4.99
N GLN A 33 2.41 25.58 4.46
CA GLN A 33 1.62 25.24 3.27
C GLN A 33 2.46 25.33 1.99
N VAL A 34 3.35 26.34 1.91
CA VAL A 34 4.32 26.45 0.80
C VAL A 34 5.31 25.28 0.84
N ARG A 35 5.79 24.90 2.02
CA ARG A 35 6.65 23.71 2.20
C ARG A 35 5.93 22.40 1.88
N SER A 36 4.63 22.26 2.19
CA SER A 36 3.88 21.04 1.85
C SER A 36 3.62 20.93 0.35
N ALA A 37 3.30 22.04 -0.32
CA ALA A 37 3.14 22.11 -1.77
C ALA A 37 4.46 21.84 -2.52
N ASN A 38 5.59 22.35 -2.00
CA ASN A 38 6.91 22.06 -2.55
C ASN A 38 7.32 20.60 -2.32
N LYS A 39 6.94 19.99 -1.18
CA LYS A 39 7.15 18.55 -0.92
C LYS A 39 6.28 17.68 -1.83
N SER A 40 5.02 18.04 -2.09
CA SER A 40 4.15 17.30 -3.02
C SER A 40 4.65 17.40 -4.45
N ASN A 41 5.08 18.60 -4.89
CA ASN A 41 5.68 18.80 -6.22
C ASN A 41 7.00 18.03 -6.37
N ALA A 42 7.85 17.99 -5.33
CA ALA A 42 9.07 17.18 -5.33
C ALA A 42 8.77 15.67 -5.36
N LYS A 43 7.72 15.20 -4.66
CA LYS A 43 7.25 13.80 -4.72
C LYS A 43 6.70 13.45 -6.10
N GLN A 44 5.95 14.35 -6.71
CA GLN A 44 5.38 14.18 -8.05
C GLN A 44 6.50 14.20 -9.11
N ALA A 45 7.48 15.09 -9.00
CA ALA A 45 8.67 15.11 -9.85
C ALA A 45 9.54 13.84 -9.71
N LYS A 46 9.68 13.30 -8.49
CA LYS A 46 10.34 11.99 -8.27
C LYS A 46 9.56 10.83 -8.90
N ARG A 47 8.22 10.87 -8.86
CA ARG A 47 7.34 9.86 -9.47
C ARG A 47 7.43 9.90 -11.00
N PHE A 48 7.51 11.09 -11.62
CA PHE A 48 7.80 11.24 -13.04
C PHE A 48 9.21 10.77 -13.41
N ARG A 49 10.20 10.90 -12.51
CA ARG A 49 11.56 10.36 -12.73
C ARG A 49 11.60 8.83 -12.71
N TYR A 50 10.78 8.18 -11.89
CA TYR A 50 10.69 6.72 -11.84
C TYR A 50 9.98 6.16 -13.08
N LEU A 51 8.92 6.83 -13.55
CA LEU A 51 8.23 6.49 -14.81
C LEU A 51 9.06 6.79 -16.07
N ARG A 52 10.18 7.52 -15.94
CA ARG A 52 11.12 7.80 -17.05
C ARG A 52 12.30 6.82 -17.12
N LYS A 53 12.40 5.86 -16.21
CA LYS A 53 13.24 4.67 -16.42
C LYS A 53 12.47 3.59 -17.20
N VAL A 54 11.68 4.01 -18.20
CA VAL A 54 11.43 3.13 -19.33
C VAL A 54 12.80 2.92 -19.94
N ASP A 55 13.18 1.66 -20.11
CA ASP A 55 14.46 1.27 -20.65
C ASP A 55 14.62 1.89 -22.05
N THR A 56 15.31 3.04 -22.14
CA THR A 56 15.56 3.73 -23.42
C THR A 56 16.45 2.91 -24.35
N ARG A 57 16.92 1.73 -23.90
CA ARG A 57 17.58 0.74 -24.74
C ARG A 57 16.71 0.23 -25.90
N CYS A 58 15.39 0.43 -25.87
CA CYS A 58 14.49 0.01 -26.95
C CYS A 58 14.19 1.10 -27.99
N LEU A 59 14.69 2.32 -27.82
CA LEU A 59 14.50 3.45 -28.77
C LEU A 59 15.82 3.79 -29.48
N GLY A 60 16.48 2.77 -30.04
CA GLY A 60 17.42 3.03 -31.13
C GLY A 60 16.65 3.53 -32.35
N ASP A 61 17.34 4.19 -33.28
CA ASP A 61 16.83 4.61 -34.61
C ASP A 61 16.49 3.39 -35.48
N ALA A 62 15.61 2.52 -34.99
CA ALA A 62 15.11 1.38 -35.72
C ALA A 62 14.14 1.92 -36.78
N GLU A 63 14.59 1.93 -38.02
CA GLU A 63 13.79 2.29 -39.17
C GLU A 63 12.55 1.39 -39.22
N PHE A 64 11.37 2.00 -39.28
CA PHE A 64 10.09 1.29 -39.31
C PHE A 64 9.65 1.10 -40.77
N PRO A 65 9.20 -0.11 -41.17
CA PRO A 65 9.06 -1.32 -40.35
C PRO A 65 10.41 -1.98 -40.06
N PRO A 66 10.56 -2.63 -38.89
CA PRO A 66 11.79 -3.34 -38.57
C PRO A 66 12.05 -4.44 -39.60
N THR A 67 13.33 -4.71 -39.86
CA THR A 67 13.72 -5.85 -40.68
C THR A 67 13.16 -7.15 -40.09
N PRO A 68 12.74 -8.12 -40.93
CA PRO A 68 12.25 -9.41 -40.45
C PRO A 68 13.29 -10.10 -39.56
N ALA A 69 12.82 -10.77 -38.51
CA ALA A 69 13.68 -11.46 -37.54
C ALA A 69 14.47 -12.59 -38.24
N THR A 70 15.74 -12.75 -37.86
CA THR A 70 16.54 -13.87 -38.35
C THR A 70 16.10 -15.19 -37.70
N ASP A 71 16.40 -16.33 -38.32
CA ASP A 71 16.13 -17.65 -37.71
C ASP A 71 16.77 -17.78 -36.32
N SER A 72 17.94 -17.15 -36.12
CA SER A 72 18.61 -17.11 -34.82
C SER A 72 17.82 -16.30 -33.77
N ASP A 73 17.21 -15.19 -34.18
CA ASP A 73 16.36 -14.38 -33.32
C ASP A 73 15.08 -15.14 -32.97
N ILE A 74 14.47 -15.80 -33.95
CA ILE A 74 13.27 -16.64 -33.75
C ILE A 74 13.59 -17.76 -32.77
N HIS A 75 14.68 -18.51 -32.98
CA HIS A 75 15.10 -19.58 -32.08
C HIS A 75 15.37 -19.06 -30.66
N ARG A 76 16.06 -17.92 -30.52
CA ARG A 76 16.31 -17.27 -29.23
C ARG A 76 15.01 -16.85 -28.55
N ILE A 77 14.07 -16.25 -29.30
CA ILE A 77 12.77 -15.84 -28.77
C ILE A 77 11.99 -17.06 -28.28
N LEU A 78 11.94 -18.15 -29.06
CA LEU A 78 11.27 -19.39 -28.67
C LEU A 78 11.90 -20.03 -27.43
N THR A 79 13.24 -20.10 -27.39
CA THR A 79 13.98 -20.66 -26.25
C THR A 79 13.76 -19.82 -24.99
N ASN A 80 13.86 -18.50 -25.10
CA ASN A 80 13.67 -17.60 -23.96
C ASN A 80 12.21 -17.60 -23.49
N SER A 81 11.25 -17.64 -24.43
CA SER A 81 9.83 -17.68 -24.10
C SER A 81 9.47 -19.00 -23.41
N SER A 82 9.92 -20.13 -23.94
CA SER A 82 9.70 -21.44 -23.29
C SER A 82 10.35 -21.52 -21.92
N ALA A 83 11.57 -21.01 -21.74
CA ALA A 83 12.24 -20.93 -20.44
C ALA A 83 11.53 -19.97 -19.46
N ALA A 84 10.99 -18.86 -19.94
CA ALA A 84 10.23 -17.91 -19.14
C ALA A 84 8.87 -18.47 -18.70
N VAL A 85 8.29 -19.37 -19.50
CA VAL A 85 6.97 -19.95 -19.27
C VAL A 85 7.05 -21.33 -18.57
N GLN A 86 8.17 -21.65 -17.92
CA GLN A 86 8.25 -22.87 -17.11
C GLN A 86 7.38 -22.77 -15.85
N PRO A 87 6.67 -23.85 -15.45
CA PRO A 87 5.78 -23.86 -14.29
C PRO A 87 6.47 -23.35 -13.02
N ASP A 88 7.73 -23.72 -12.86
CA ASP A 88 8.60 -23.42 -11.72
C ASP A 88 8.75 -21.91 -11.47
N ARG A 89 8.56 -21.09 -12.52
CA ARG A 89 8.60 -19.62 -12.46
C ARG A 89 7.25 -18.97 -12.15
N PHE A 90 6.16 -19.73 -12.24
CA PHE A 90 4.80 -19.27 -11.95
C PHE A 90 4.23 -19.85 -10.66
N ILE A 91 4.75 -20.98 -10.19
CA ILE A 91 4.34 -21.54 -8.91
C ILE A 91 4.78 -20.55 -7.84
N GLU A 92 3.79 -19.96 -7.19
CA GLU A 92 4.00 -19.01 -6.11
C GLU A 92 3.74 -19.69 -4.77
N SER A 93 4.50 -19.27 -3.76
CA SER A 93 4.32 -19.70 -2.38
C SER A 93 4.51 -18.52 -1.43
N GLY A 94 4.01 -18.66 -0.21
CA GLY A 94 4.12 -17.65 0.82
C GLY A 94 5.45 -17.75 1.58
N CYS A 95 6.08 -16.59 1.85
CA CYS A 95 7.16 -16.52 2.81
C CYS A 95 6.61 -16.67 4.24
N ALA A 96 7.17 -17.60 5.01
CA ALA A 96 6.78 -17.87 6.40
C ALA A 96 7.00 -16.68 7.34
N VAL A 97 7.93 -15.77 7.02
CA VAL A 97 8.28 -14.67 7.94
C VAL A 97 7.51 -13.40 7.64
N CYS A 98 7.33 -13.04 6.37
CA CYS A 98 6.65 -11.80 5.98
C CYS A 98 5.25 -12.01 5.36
N GLY A 99 4.86 -13.26 5.10
CA GLY A 99 3.56 -13.61 4.53
C GLY A 99 3.34 -13.16 3.08
N ARG A 100 4.38 -12.64 2.40
CA ARG A 100 4.26 -12.25 0.98
C ARG A 100 4.28 -13.47 0.08
N LEU A 101 3.41 -13.44 -0.92
CA LEU A 101 3.41 -14.39 -2.03
C LEU A 101 4.56 -14.05 -2.99
N MET A 102 5.41 -15.02 -3.31
CA MET A 102 6.52 -14.86 -4.25
C MET A 102 6.72 -16.13 -5.08
N PRO A 103 7.37 -16.05 -6.25
CA PRO A 103 7.75 -17.22 -7.02
C PRO A 103 8.60 -18.19 -6.19
N LEU A 104 8.38 -19.50 -6.38
CA LEU A 104 9.11 -20.53 -5.65
C LEU A 104 10.62 -20.50 -5.95
N SER A 105 11.03 -20.00 -7.12
CA SER A 105 12.43 -19.72 -7.46
C SER A 105 13.13 -18.72 -6.53
N ASP A 106 12.36 -17.86 -5.87
CA ASP A 106 12.86 -16.77 -5.01
C ASP A 106 12.70 -17.11 -3.52
N LEU A 107 12.45 -18.38 -3.22
CA LEU A 107 12.14 -18.88 -1.90
C LEU A 107 13.11 -20.00 -1.49
N THR A 108 13.61 -19.95 -0.26
CA THR A 108 14.50 -20.95 0.34
C THR A 108 13.79 -21.76 1.43
N PRO A 109 14.10 -23.04 1.64
CA PRO A 109 13.44 -23.87 2.64
C PRO A 109 13.68 -23.36 4.08
N LEU A 110 12.62 -23.25 4.89
CA LEU A 110 12.71 -22.77 6.29
C LEU A 110 13.55 -23.70 7.19
N THR A 111 13.66 -24.98 6.82
CA THR A 111 14.39 -26.01 7.59
C THR A 111 15.85 -25.67 7.86
N GLU A 112 16.47 -24.92 6.95
CA GLU A 112 17.88 -24.51 7.03
C GLU A 112 18.12 -23.40 8.07
N TYR A 113 17.05 -22.69 8.47
CA TYR A 113 17.14 -21.45 9.25
C TYR A 113 16.56 -21.57 10.66
N LYS A 114 16.26 -22.79 11.14
CA LYS A 114 15.62 -23.04 12.45
C LYS A 114 16.34 -22.34 13.61
N GLY A 115 17.67 -22.28 13.60
CA GLY A 115 18.47 -21.62 14.65
C GLY A 115 18.38 -20.10 14.67
N LEU A 116 17.87 -19.45 13.61
CA LEU A 116 17.74 -18.00 13.50
C LEU A 116 16.33 -17.50 13.82
N LEU A 117 15.37 -18.41 14.01
CA LEU A 117 13.96 -18.07 14.21
C LEU A 117 13.67 -17.45 15.58
N ASP A 118 14.55 -17.62 16.57
CA ASP A 118 14.33 -17.09 17.92
C ASP A 118 14.21 -15.56 17.95
N LYS A 119 14.76 -14.84 16.96
CA LYS A 119 14.59 -13.39 16.82
C LYS A 119 13.18 -12.97 16.41
N LEU A 120 12.38 -13.90 15.92
CA LEU A 120 10.99 -13.69 15.56
C LEU A 120 10.03 -13.92 16.72
N ARG A 121 10.53 -14.27 17.91
CA ARG A 121 9.73 -14.27 19.14
C ARG A 121 9.48 -12.81 19.55
N ALA A 122 8.21 -12.42 19.60
CA ALA A 122 7.82 -11.07 19.93
C ALA A 122 6.66 -11.08 20.93
N GLU A 123 6.99 -10.84 22.20
CA GLU A 123 6.02 -10.70 23.29
C GLU A 123 5.18 -9.43 23.09
N GLY A 124 3.89 -9.49 23.39
CA GLY A 124 2.96 -8.37 23.25
C GLY A 124 2.43 -8.15 21.84
N VAL A 125 2.96 -8.86 20.83
CA VAL A 125 2.66 -8.59 19.41
C VAL A 125 1.53 -9.49 18.90
N THR A 126 1.50 -10.75 19.32
CA THR A 126 0.54 -11.74 18.81
C THR A 126 -0.61 -11.95 19.79
N ARG A 127 -1.77 -12.36 19.26
CA ARG A 127 -2.93 -12.73 20.07
C ARG A 127 -3.65 -13.90 19.44
N LEU A 128 -4.03 -14.86 20.26
CA LEU A 128 -4.91 -15.94 19.88
C LEU A 128 -6.36 -15.45 19.74
N GLU A 129 -7.10 -16.09 18.85
CA GLU A 129 -8.53 -15.83 18.68
C GLU A 129 -9.29 -16.20 19.97
N ARG A 130 -10.27 -15.38 20.32
CA ARG A 130 -11.16 -15.60 21.47
C ARG A 130 -12.54 -15.96 20.94
N PHE A 131 -13.12 -17.03 21.45
CA PHE A 131 -14.46 -17.49 21.07
C PHE A 131 -15.51 -16.99 22.05
N THR A 132 -15.11 -16.68 23.29
CA THR A 132 -15.99 -16.15 24.34
C THR A 132 -15.41 -14.91 25.00
N SER A 133 -16.28 -14.13 25.65
CA SER A 133 -15.87 -12.95 26.43
C SER A 133 -15.08 -13.29 27.69
N SER A 134 -15.23 -14.53 28.20
CA SER A 134 -14.49 -15.07 29.35
C SER A 134 -13.11 -15.62 28.98
N ASP A 135 -12.84 -15.90 27.70
CA ASP A 135 -11.55 -16.44 27.29
C ASP A 135 -10.42 -15.47 27.64
N PRO A 136 -9.31 -15.92 28.24
CA PRO A 136 -8.18 -15.06 28.54
C PRO A 136 -7.53 -14.52 27.24
N ILE A 137 -6.85 -13.39 27.35
CA ILE A 137 -6.01 -12.88 26.26
C ILE A 137 -4.69 -13.64 26.33
N CYS A 138 -4.46 -14.52 25.35
CA CYS A 138 -3.24 -15.32 25.22
C CYS A 138 -2.49 -14.97 23.93
N GLU A 139 -1.18 -15.16 23.93
CA GLU A 139 -0.30 -14.94 22.78
C GLU A 139 0.08 -16.27 22.12
N HIS A 140 0.61 -16.23 20.89
CA HIS A 140 1.17 -17.41 20.27
C HIS A 140 2.53 -17.74 20.89
N ASP A 141 2.71 -19.01 21.24
CA ASP A 141 4.01 -19.51 21.70
C ASP A 141 4.99 -19.68 20.53
N GLY A 142 6.23 -19.26 20.73
CA GLY A 142 7.33 -19.48 19.79
C GLY A 142 7.54 -18.35 18.77
N PRO A 143 8.31 -18.62 17.69
CA PRO A 143 8.60 -17.63 16.66
C PRO A 143 7.35 -17.32 15.83
N VAL A 144 7.15 -16.04 15.55
CA VAL A 144 5.98 -15.57 14.80
C VAL A 144 6.14 -15.89 13.30
N LEU A 145 5.40 -16.90 12.84
CA LEU A 145 5.43 -17.39 11.46
C LEU A 145 4.03 -17.48 10.84
N ALA A 146 3.97 -17.37 9.51
CA ALA A 146 2.76 -17.58 8.74
C ALA A 146 2.39 -19.06 8.74
N ASP A 147 1.11 -19.33 8.99
CA ASP A 147 0.58 -20.68 8.97
C ASP A 147 0.62 -21.29 7.55
N GLY A 148 0.94 -22.57 7.44
CA GLY A 148 1.04 -23.31 6.17
C GLY A 148 2.22 -22.93 5.26
N CYS A 149 3.05 -21.97 5.63
CA CYS A 149 4.20 -21.54 4.82
C CYS A 149 5.49 -22.23 5.30
N THR A 150 6.21 -22.89 4.39
CA THR A 150 7.43 -23.66 4.71
C THR A 150 8.71 -23.04 4.14
N HIS A 151 8.61 -21.89 3.48
CA HIS A 151 9.72 -21.26 2.75
C HIS A 151 9.98 -19.82 3.23
N LEU A 152 11.16 -19.29 2.93
CA LEU A 152 11.63 -17.94 3.25
C LEU A 152 11.97 -17.18 1.99
N CYS A 153 11.64 -15.88 1.94
CA CYS A 153 12.11 -15.03 0.85
C CYS A 153 13.56 -14.58 1.05
N ILE A 154 14.24 -14.34 -0.07
CA ILE A 154 15.63 -13.82 -0.11
C ILE A 154 15.79 -12.57 0.78
N GLU A 155 14.81 -11.67 0.82
CA GLU A 155 14.85 -10.47 1.68
C GLU A 155 14.85 -10.82 3.19
N CYS A 156 14.00 -11.76 3.59
CA CYS A 156 13.92 -12.20 4.99
C CYS A 156 15.15 -13.02 5.38
N GLU A 157 15.62 -13.89 4.50
CA GLU A 157 16.86 -14.64 4.68
C GLU A 157 18.05 -13.71 4.91
N ALA A 158 18.27 -12.73 4.03
CA ALA A 158 19.39 -11.80 4.12
C ALA A 158 19.35 -10.92 5.38
N THR A 159 18.17 -10.72 5.98
CA THR A 159 18.02 -9.96 7.23
C THR A 159 18.15 -10.85 8.47
N LEU A 160 17.63 -12.07 8.42
CA LEU A 160 17.79 -13.08 9.47
C LEU A 160 19.24 -13.55 9.61
N ALA A 161 19.96 -13.72 8.50
CA ALA A 161 21.40 -14.02 8.51
C ALA A 161 22.23 -12.95 9.24
N LYS A 162 21.73 -11.71 9.29
CA LYS A 162 22.34 -10.59 10.04
C LYS A 162 21.85 -10.48 11.47
N ASN A 163 21.12 -11.48 11.98
CA ASN A 163 20.48 -11.48 13.29
C ASN A 163 19.54 -10.29 13.53
N ARG A 164 18.82 -9.84 12.50
CA ARG A 164 17.84 -8.74 12.58
C ARG A 164 16.44 -9.21 12.17
N VAL A 165 15.43 -8.59 12.78
CA VAL A 165 14.03 -8.82 12.39
C VAL A 165 13.77 -8.13 11.05
N PRO A 166 13.27 -8.84 10.01
CA PRO A 166 12.93 -8.23 8.74
C PRO A 166 11.86 -7.15 8.91
N ARG A 167 11.96 -6.05 8.15
CA ARG A 167 11.05 -4.90 8.30
C ARG A 167 9.57 -5.26 8.17
N HIS A 168 9.26 -6.20 7.29
CA HIS A 168 7.89 -6.64 7.00
C HIS A 168 7.58 -8.02 7.60
N ALA A 169 8.35 -8.45 8.61
CA ALA A 169 8.05 -9.67 9.33
C ALA A 169 6.71 -9.56 10.04
N LEU A 170 6.01 -10.69 10.17
CA LEU A 170 4.78 -10.80 10.94
C LEU A 170 4.99 -10.48 12.42
N ALA A 171 6.20 -10.74 12.93
CA ALA A 171 6.68 -10.31 14.24
C ALA A 171 6.62 -8.77 14.45
N ASN A 172 6.45 -7.96 13.40
CA ASN A 172 6.28 -6.51 13.49
C ASN A 172 4.79 -6.11 13.43
N HIS A 173 3.95 -6.71 14.28
CA HIS A 173 2.52 -6.40 14.38
C HIS A 173 1.72 -6.70 13.10
N GLY A 174 2.14 -7.72 12.36
CA GLY A 174 1.39 -8.23 11.21
C GLY A 174 0.14 -8.99 11.64
N TRP A 175 -0.85 -9.05 10.74
CA TRP A 175 -1.98 -9.97 10.92
C TRP A 175 -1.51 -11.41 10.75
N LEU A 176 -1.84 -12.28 11.70
CA LEU A 176 -1.50 -13.70 11.69
C LEU A 176 -2.74 -14.55 11.47
N GLY A 177 -2.56 -15.64 10.73
CA GLY A 177 -3.61 -16.60 10.48
C GLY A 177 -4.58 -16.20 9.37
N GLN A 178 -5.49 -17.12 9.07
CA GLN A 178 -6.52 -16.93 8.06
C GLN A 178 -7.53 -15.86 8.49
N VAL A 179 -8.17 -15.21 7.53
CA VAL A 179 -9.29 -14.31 7.82
C VAL A 179 -10.39 -15.13 8.52
N PRO A 180 -10.88 -14.73 9.71
CA PRO A 180 -11.90 -15.48 10.43
C PRO A 180 -13.17 -15.64 9.58
N PRO A 181 -13.91 -16.76 9.71
CA PRO A 181 -15.13 -16.99 8.93
C PRO A 181 -16.13 -15.83 9.01
N ALA A 182 -16.25 -15.20 10.19
CA ALA A 182 -17.10 -14.03 10.41
C ALA A 182 -16.70 -12.78 9.59
N LEU A 183 -15.48 -12.74 9.07
CA LEU A 183 -14.94 -11.65 8.24
C LEU A 183 -14.73 -12.08 6.77
N LYS A 184 -15.10 -13.32 6.40
CA LYS A 184 -15.06 -13.77 5.00
C LYS A 184 -16.31 -13.33 4.26
N ASN A 185 -16.18 -13.10 2.95
CA ASN A 185 -17.30 -12.83 2.02
C ASN A 185 -18.18 -11.62 2.39
N LEU A 186 -17.63 -10.65 3.12
CA LEU A 186 -18.35 -9.42 3.44
C LEU A 186 -18.65 -8.65 2.15
N THR A 187 -19.90 -8.21 2.02
CA THR A 187 -20.32 -7.28 0.97
C THR A 187 -19.55 -5.95 1.10
N TYR A 188 -19.48 -5.20 0.00
CA TYR A 188 -18.84 -3.88 0.02
C TYR A 188 -19.48 -2.94 1.06
N ALA A 189 -20.80 -3.02 1.25
CA ALA A 189 -21.52 -2.25 2.25
C ALA A 189 -21.10 -2.63 3.68
N GLU A 190 -20.99 -3.93 3.99
CA GLU A 190 -20.53 -4.41 5.30
C GLU A 190 -19.07 -4.02 5.58
N CYS A 191 -18.20 -4.12 4.58
CA CYS A 191 -16.82 -3.65 4.68
C CYS A 191 -16.76 -2.15 5.05
N ILE A 192 -17.57 -1.31 4.40
CA ILE A 192 -17.64 0.12 4.71
C ILE A 192 -18.15 0.34 6.13
N MET A 193 -19.22 -0.37 6.53
CA MET A 193 -19.80 -0.24 7.87
C MET A 193 -18.80 -0.61 8.97
N ILE A 194 -18.10 -1.74 8.82
CA ILE A 194 -17.06 -2.18 9.75
C ILE A 194 -15.92 -1.15 9.83
N ALA A 195 -15.46 -0.64 8.69
CA ALA A 195 -14.41 0.38 8.65
C ALA A 195 -14.84 1.68 9.36
N ARG A 196 -16.09 2.14 9.15
CA ARG A 196 -16.64 3.32 9.83
C ARG A 196 -16.72 3.12 11.34
N VAL A 197 -17.23 1.97 11.80
CA VAL A 197 -17.36 1.68 13.24
C VAL A 197 -16.00 1.55 13.92
N ARG A 198 -15.03 0.85 13.30
CA ARG A 198 -13.67 0.72 13.84
C ARG A 198 -12.97 2.07 13.95
N HIS A 199 -13.12 2.96 12.96
CA HIS A 199 -12.55 4.29 13.01
C HIS A 199 -13.16 5.14 14.14
N ASN A 200 -14.48 5.09 14.30
CA ASN A 200 -15.19 5.85 15.34
C ASN A 200 -14.87 5.39 16.76
N ARG A 201 -14.66 4.08 16.99
CA ARG A 201 -14.31 3.57 18.34
C ARG A 201 -12.92 4.02 18.79
N CYS A 202 -11.99 4.25 17.87
CA CYS A 202 -10.63 4.69 18.17
C CYS A 202 -10.47 6.21 18.25
N VAL A 203 -11.51 6.99 17.95
CA VAL A 203 -11.49 8.46 17.99
C VAL A 203 -12.50 8.93 19.04
N ILE A 204 -12.00 9.19 20.25
CA ILE A 204 -12.81 9.76 21.33
C ILE A 204 -12.50 11.25 21.41
N ARG A 205 -13.50 12.10 21.15
CA ARG A 205 -13.41 13.54 21.43
C ARG A 205 -13.56 13.75 22.93
N VAL A 206 -12.47 14.07 23.61
CA VAL A 206 -12.51 14.42 25.03
C VAL A 206 -13.07 15.85 25.14
N ASN A 207 -14.27 16.00 25.70
CA ASN A 207 -14.96 17.29 25.80
C ASN A 207 -14.65 18.09 27.08
N SER A 208 -13.77 17.60 27.97
CA SER A 208 -13.37 18.35 29.17
C SER A 208 -11.98 17.97 29.67
N GLY A 209 -11.09 18.96 29.74
CA GLY A 209 -9.78 18.85 30.38
C GLY A 209 -9.07 20.19 30.29
N ARG A 210 -8.54 20.68 31.42
CA ARG A 210 -7.87 22.00 31.55
C ARG A 210 -6.58 22.14 30.72
N VAL A 211 -6.20 21.12 29.95
CA VAL A 211 -5.01 21.08 29.11
C VAL A 211 -5.41 20.63 27.70
N ARG A 212 -5.07 21.45 26.69
CA ARG A 212 -5.30 21.10 25.27
C ARG A 212 -4.39 19.94 24.89
N MET A 213 -4.96 18.77 24.63
CA MET A 213 -4.23 17.66 24.05
C MET A 213 -4.07 17.90 22.54
N HIS A 214 -2.84 18.14 22.09
CA HIS A 214 -2.52 18.18 20.65
C HIS A 214 -2.15 16.76 20.20
N ALA A 215 -2.96 16.18 19.31
CA ALA A 215 -2.66 14.91 18.64
C ALA A 215 -2.84 15.07 17.13
N ASN A 216 -1.93 14.49 16.36
CA ASN A 216 -2.06 14.43 14.90
C ASN A 216 -2.84 13.16 14.54
N ALA A 217 -4.10 13.32 14.12
CA ALA A 217 -4.89 12.22 13.58
C ALA A 217 -4.89 12.30 12.05
N ILE A 218 -4.41 11.25 11.38
CA ILE A 218 -4.55 11.08 9.94
C ILE A 218 -5.81 10.26 9.71
N MET A 219 -6.88 10.92 9.26
CA MET A 219 -8.15 10.27 8.92
C MET A 219 -8.32 10.30 7.41
N PHE A 220 -8.60 9.15 6.81
CA PHE A 220 -8.94 9.08 5.39
C PHE A 220 -10.46 9.21 5.26
N SER A 221 -10.91 10.17 4.45
CA SER A 221 -12.34 10.30 4.14
C SER A 221 -12.80 9.07 3.37
N GLN A 222 -13.60 8.22 4.00
CA GLN A 222 -14.36 7.22 3.24
C GLN A 222 -15.47 7.94 2.48
N PRO A 223 -15.58 7.77 1.15
CA PRO A 223 -16.72 8.29 0.40
C PRO A 223 -17.96 7.53 0.87
N ALA A 224 -18.70 8.11 1.81
CA ALA A 224 -20.03 7.65 2.13
C ALA A 224 -20.96 8.17 1.03
N LEU A 225 -21.73 7.28 0.39
CA LEU A 225 -22.84 7.70 -0.45
C LEU A 225 -23.81 8.51 0.42
N THR A 226 -24.06 9.77 0.07
CA THR A 226 -25.25 10.48 0.54
C THR A 226 -26.43 9.82 -0.16
N VAL A 227 -27.11 8.92 0.54
CA VAL A 227 -28.43 8.44 0.10
C VAL A 227 -29.36 9.66 0.18
N TYR A 228 -29.82 10.12 -0.98
CA TYR A 228 -30.85 11.15 -1.11
C TYR A 228 -32.24 10.53 -1.03
#